data_AF-A0A1G6IPZ4-F1
#
_entry.id   AF-A0A1G6IPZ4-F1
#
_cell.length_a   1.000
_cell.length_b   1.000
_cell.length_c   1.000
_cell.angle_alpha   90.00
_cell.angle_beta   90.00
_cell.angle_gamma   90.00
#
_symmetry.space_group_name_H-M   'P 1'
#
loop_
_entity.id
_entity.type
_entity.pdbx_description
1 polymer ?
#
loop_
_entity_poly.entity_id
_entity_poly.type
_entity_poly.pdbx_seq_one_letter_code
_entity_poly.pdbx_strand_id
1 'polypeptide(L)'
;MHTTIDLLNRANDLMPSDAEWCRRLAISRTSLAVARVRGRLTPTVAGALAELINEDPKHWIAVAALEAAPAGHLNTHLWGLVQAGAKSFVGWKRLQRGI
;
A
#
# COMPACT_ATOMS: atom_id res chain seq x y z
N MET A 1 -12.43 2.52 -0.87
CA MET A 1 -11.14 3.19 -1.16
C MET A 1 -10.11 2.47 -0.33
N HIS A 2 -9.15 1.76 -0.94
CA HIS A 2 -8.13 1.06 -0.16
C HIS A 2 -7.08 2.05 0.29
N THR A 3 -6.68 1.96 1.55
CA THR A 3 -5.68 2.81 2.18
C THR A 3 -4.36 2.09 2.37
N THR A 4 -3.25 2.82 2.50
CA THR A 4 -1.95 2.19 2.81
C THR A 4 -1.93 1.52 4.19
N ILE A 5 -2.81 1.94 5.11
CA ILE A 5 -3.02 1.24 6.37
C ILE A 5 -3.72 -0.10 6.15
N ASP A 6 -4.66 -0.20 5.20
CA ASP A 6 -5.24 -1.49 4.81
C ASP A 6 -4.17 -2.43 4.25
N LEU A 7 -3.21 -1.92 3.47
CA LEU A 7 -2.05 -2.71 3.03
C LEU A 7 -1.24 -3.24 4.21
N LEU A 8 -0.96 -2.38 5.20
CA LEU A 8 -0.24 -2.79 6.41
C LEU A 8 -1.02 -3.82 7.22
N ASN A 9 -2.33 -3.67 7.34
CA ASN A 9 -3.19 -4.63 8.03
C ASN A 9 -3.16 -6.00 7.33
N ARG A 10 -3.30 -6.04 6.00
CA ARG A 10 -3.14 -7.29 5.23
C ARG A 10 -1.78 -7.93 5.42
N ALA A 11 -0.71 -7.13 5.45
CA ALA A 11 0.61 -7.64 5.72
C ALA A 11 0.69 -8.26 7.13
N ASN A 12 0.07 -7.62 8.13
CA ASN A 12 0.00 -8.16 9.49
C ASN A 12 -0.86 -9.44 9.60
N ASP A 13 -1.89 -9.59 8.77
CA ASP A 13 -2.67 -10.83 8.70
C ASP A 13 -1.82 -12.00 8.18
N LEU A 14 -0.91 -11.74 7.24
CA LEU A 14 0.03 -12.75 6.74
C LEU A 14 1.14 -13.06 7.75
N MET A 15 1.61 -12.03 8.47
CA MET A 15 2.69 -12.14 9.43
C MET A 15 2.51 -11.08 10.54
N PRO A 16 2.01 -11.48 11.73
CA PRO A 16 1.67 -10.55 12.81
C PRO A 16 2.91 -10.11 13.59
N SER A 17 3.86 -9.45 12.92
CA SER A 17 5.09 -8.98 13.54
C SER A 17 5.63 -7.70 12.90
N ASP A 18 5.34 -6.57 13.54
CA ASP A 18 5.92 -5.25 13.19
C ASP A 18 7.45 -5.28 13.22
N ALA A 19 8.05 -6.07 14.12
CA ALA A 19 9.50 -6.21 14.21
C ALA A 19 10.10 -6.85 12.96
N GLU A 20 9.44 -7.88 12.42
CA GLU A 20 9.88 -8.56 11.21
C GLU A 20 9.66 -7.67 9.98
N TRP A 21 8.55 -6.93 9.91
CA TRP A 21 8.35 -5.94 8.85
C TRP A 21 9.42 -4.85 8.88
N CYS A 22 9.78 -4.33 10.06
CA CYS A 22 10.87 -3.37 10.19
C CYS A 22 12.20 -3.93 9.70
N ARG A 23 12.50 -5.21 10.00
CA ARG A 23 13.72 -5.89 9.51
C ARG A 23 13.72 -6.03 8.00
N ARG A 24 12.64 -6.56 7.41
CA ARG A 24 12.53 -6.79 5.96
C ARG A 24 12.54 -5.50 5.14
N LEU A 25 11.94 -4.45 5.68
CA LEU A 25 11.89 -3.13 5.04
C LEU A 25 13.13 -2.28 5.36
N ALA A 26 14.03 -2.75 6.21
CA ALA A 26 15.19 -2.02 6.71
C ALA A 26 14.83 -0.62 7.28
N ILE A 27 13.71 -0.52 8.00
CA ILE A 27 13.25 0.72 8.65
C ILE A 27 13.30 0.62 10.17
N SER A 28 13.38 1.78 10.83
CA SER A 28 13.25 1.84 12.27
C SER A 28 11.81 1.54 12.73
N ARG A 29 11.66 0.97 13.93
CA ARG A 29 10.33 0.79 14.55
C ARG A 29 9.60 2.12 14.72
N THR A 30 10.32 3.19 15.01
CA THR A 30 9.77 4.55 15.10
C THR A 30 9.17 5.00 13.78
N SER A 31 9.82 4.70 12.65
CA SER A 31 9.30 5.03 11.32
C SER A 31 7.94 4.37 11.06
N LEU A 32 7.80 3.08 11.42
CA LEU A 32 6.53 2.37 11.28
C LEU A 32 5.46 2.88 12.26
N ALA A 33 5.85 3.16 13.51
CA ALA A 33 4.95 3.73 14.52
C ALA A 33 4.42 5.12 14.11
N VAL A 34 5.29 5.99 13.61
CA VAL A 34 4.91 7.32 13.11
C VAL A 34 3.96 7.20 11.92
N ALA A 35 4.17 6.24 11.03
CA ALA A 35 3.26 6.01 9.91
C ALA A 35 1.85 5.59 10.37
N ARG A 36 1.76 4.71 11.38
CA ARG A 36 0.48 4.33 12.01
C ARG A 36 -0.22 5.54 12.64
N VAL A 37 0.51 6.35 13.41
CA VAL A 37 -0.04 7.57 14.04
C VAL A 37 -0.52 8.57 12.99
N ARG A 38 0.20 8.71 11.87
CA ARG A 38 -0.20 9.56 10.74
C ARG A 38 -1.36 9.00 9.93
N GLY A 39 -1.75 7.75 10.16
CA GLY A 39 -2.79 7.05 9.39
C GLY A 39 -2.40 6.79 7.94
N ARG A 40 -1.12 6.83 7.58
CA ARG A 40 -0.62 6.57 6.22
C ARG A 40 0.84 6.14 6.19
N LEU A 41 1.18 5.27 5.25
CA LEU A 41 2.55 4.92 4.91
C LEU A 41 3.17 5.96 3.97
N THR A 42 4.50 6.03 3.96
CA THR A 42 5.21 6.76 2.90
C THR A 42 5.18 5.95 1.60
N PRO A 43 5.28 6.58 0.42
CA PRO A 43 5.29 5.86 -0.85
C PRO A 43 6.35 4.76 -0.94
N THR A 44 7.55 5.03 -0.42
CA THR A 44 8.64 4.05 -0.39
C THR A 44 8.29 2.82 0.45
N VAL A 45 7.74 3.03 1.66
CA VAL A 45 7.35 1.92 2.56
C VAL A 45 6.17 1.15 1.98
N ALA A 46 5.19 1.84 1.40
CA ALA A 46 4.03 1.19 0.78
C ALA A 46 4.43 0.30 -0.41
N GLY A 47 5.30 0.80 -1.29
CA GLY A 47 5.80 0.04 -2.44
C GLY A 47 6.59 -1.20 -2.02
N ALA A 48 7.55 -1.04 -1.11
CA ALA A 48 8.37 -2.16 -0.62
C ALA A 48 7.52 -3.20 0.14
N LEU A 49 6.56 -2.75 0.95
CA LEU A 49 5.66 -3.66 1.66
C LEU A 49 4.76 -4.43 0.69
N ALA A 50 4.22 -3.76 -0.32
CA ALA A 50 3.42 -4.38 -1.36
C ALA A 50 4.19 -5.48 -2.09
N GLU A 51 5.44 -5.22 -2.47
CA GLU A 51 6.31 -6.22 -3.10
C GLU A 51 6.51 -7.46 -2.22
N LEU A 52 6.79 -7.26 -0.92
CA LEU A 52 7.00 -8.36 0.04
C LEU A 52 5.75 -9.24 0.24
N ILE A 53 4.55 -8.68 0.07
CA ILE A 53 3.29 -9.44 0.16
C ILE A 53 2.70 -9.81 -1.21
N ASN A 54 3.51 -9.68 -2.28
CA ASN A 54 3.14 -9.96 -3.66
C ASN A 54 1.99 -9.10 -4.22
N GLU A 55 1.75 -7.89 -3.73
CA GLU A 55 0.82 -6.92 -4.32
C GLU A 55 1.52 -6.03 -5.36
N ASP A 56 0.78 -5.21 -6.11
CA ASP A 56 1.35 -4.27 -7.10
C ASP A 56 2.04 -3.07 -6.41
N PRO A 57 3.38 -2.96 -6.44
CA PRO A 57 4.09 -1.85 -5.78
C PRO A 57 3.73 -0.49 -6.36
N LYS A 58 3.53 -0.39 -7.69
CA LYS A 58 3.24 0.88 -8.38
C LYS A 58 1.90 1.44 -7.94
N HIS A 59 0.90 0.58 -7.82
CA HIS A 59 -0.40 0.94 -7.29
C HIS A 59 -0.28 1.51 -5.87
N TRP A 60 0.41 0.81 -4.97
CA TRP A 60 0.50 1.22 -3.57
C TRP A 60 1.37 2.46 -3.33
N ILE A 61 2.39 2.68 -4.17
CA ILE A 61 3.13 3.95 -4.22
C ILE A 61 2.18 5.10 -4.58
N ALA A 62 1.33 4.92 -5.60
CA ALA A 62 0.38 5.95 -6.03
C ALA A 62 -0.68 6.23 -4.95
N VAL A 63 -1.24 5.19 -4.32
CA VAL A 63 -2.18 5.33 -3.18
C VAL A 63 -1.54 6.14 -2.05
N ALA A 64 -0.32 5.81 -1.64
CA ALA A 64 0.40 6.54 -0.59
C ALA A 64 0.65 8.02 -0.93
N ALA A 65 0.98 8.31 -2.19
CA ALA A 65 1.19 9.67 -2.66
C ALA A 65 -0.11 10.48 -2.64
N LEU A 66 -1.23 9.86 -3.00
CA LEU A 66 -2.53 10.52 -3.01
C LEU A 66 -3.13 10.72 -1.61
N GLU A 67 -2.85 9.82 -0.65
CA GLU A 67 -3.17 10.02 0.77
C GLU A 67 -2.40 11.19 1.40
N ALA A 68 -1.19 11.46 0.87
CA ALA A 68 -0.35 12.56 1.33
C ALA A 68 -0.77 13.93 0.79
N ALA A 69 -1.42 13.95 -0.36
CA ALA A 69 -1.73 15.16 -1.10
C ALA A 69 -2.97 15.86 -0.53
N PRO A 70 -3.05 17.21 -0.62
CA PRO A 70 -4.23 17.95 -0.21
C PRO A 70 -5.49 17.49 -0.95
N ALA A 71 -6.62 17.49 -0.23
CA ALA A 71 -7.91 17.21 -0.83
C ALA A 71 -8.29 18.29 -1.85
N GLY A 72 -8.80 17.88 -3.00
CA GLY A 72 -9.20 18.77 -4.08
C GLY A 72 -9.54 18.00 -5.35
N HIS A 73 -9.98 18.73 -6.39
CA HIS A 73 -10.44 18.12 -7.64
C HIS A 73 -9.38 17.23 -8.31
N LEU A 74 -8.12 17.68 -8.34
CA LEU A 74 -7.02 16.89 -8.90
C LEU A 74 -6.77 15.59 -8.12
N ASN A 75 -6.80 15.66 -6.78
CA ASN A 75 -6.63 14.48 -5.93
C ASN A 75 -7.77 13.48 -6.18
N THR A 76 -9.03 13.94 -6.19
CA THR A 76 -10.20 13.10 -6.49
C THR A 76 -10.12 12.46 -7.89
N HIS A 77 -9.70 13.21 -8.91
CA HIS A 77 -9.53 12.67 -10.26
C HIS A 77 -8.47 11.56 -10.30
N LEU A 78 -7.29 11.81 -9.72
CA LEU A 78 -6.19 10.82 -9.70
C LEU A 78 -6.56 9.57 -8.89
N TRP A 79 -7.33 9.71 -7.81
CA TRP A 79 -7.89 8.57 -7.09
C TRP A 79 -8.80 7.70 -7.96
N GLY A 80 -9.59 8.32 -8.84
CA GLY A 80 -10.39 7.61 -9.83
C GLY A 80 -9.53 6.76 -10.78
N LEU A 81 -8.43 7.31 -11.28
CA LEU A 81 -7.49 6.60 -12.15
C LEU A 81 -6.83 5.41 -11.45
N VAL A 82 -6.34 5.61 -10.22
CA VAL A 82 -5.66 4.58 -9.43
C VAL A 82 -6.61 3.41 -9.11
N GLN A 83 -7.88 3.69 -8.81
CA GLN A 83 -8.87 2.64 -8.57
C GLN A 83 -9.30 1.90 -9.84
N ALA A 84 -9.33 2.57 -10.99
CA ALA A 84 -9.62 1.92 -12.26
C ALA A 84 -8.52 0.91 -12.65
N GLY A 85 -7.24 1.29 -12.50
CA GLY A 85 -6.10 0.41 -12.79
C GLY A 85 -5.97 -0.79 -11.84
N ALA A 86 -6.38 -0.66 -10.58
CA ALA A 86 -6.37 -1.77 -9.63
C ALA A 86 -7.27 -2.95 -10.06
N LYS A 87 -8.44 -2.64 -10.64
CA LYS A 87 -9.40 -3.66 -11.11
C LYS A 87 -8.82 -4.52 -12.23
N SER A 88 -8.04 -3.92 -13.13
CA SER A 88 -7.34 -4.66 -14.19
C SER A 88 -6.25 -5.59 -13.65
N PHE A 89 -5.49 -5.17 -12.64
CA PHE A 89 -4.43 -6.01 -12.06
C PHE A 89 -4.99 -7.24 -11.33
N VAL A 90 -6.06 -7.07 -10.54
CA VAL A 90 -6.72 -8.18 -9.84
C VAL A 90 -7.33 -9.19 -10.83
N GLY A 91 -7.90 -8.70 -11.94
CA GLY A 91 -8.41 -9.56 -13.02
C GLY A 91 -7.31 -10.39 -13.69
N TRP A 92 -6.16 -9.77 -13.98
CA TRP A 92 -5.01 -10.46 -14.58
C TRP A 92 -4.39 -11.51 -13.64
N LYS A 93 -4.26 -11.19 -12.35
CA LYS A 93 -3.78 -12.16 -11.35
C LYS A 93 -4.71 -13.37 -11.19
N ARG A 94 -6.03 -13.18 -11.36
CA ARG A 94 -7.02 -14.27 -11.33
C ARG A 94 -6.84 -15.21 -12.53
N LEU A 95 -6.60 -14.65 -13.71
CA LEU A 95 -6.32 -15.42 -14.94
C LEU A 95 -5.04 -16.26 -14.83
N GLN A 96 -3.99 -15.77 -14.15
CA GLN A 96 -2.75 -16.53 -13.94
C GLN A 96 -2.85 -17.64 -12.87
N ARG A 97 -3.86 -17.60 -12.00
CA ARG A 97 -4.04 -18.58 -10.91
C ARG A 97 -4.94 -19.77 -11.25
N GLY A 98 -5.42 -19.89 -12.50
CA GLY A 98 -6.11 -21.09 -12.98
C GLY A 98 -7.28 -21.54 -12.09
N ILE A 99 -8.24 -20.64 -11.87
CA ILE A 99 -9.60 -20.99 -11.43
C ILE A 99 -10.57 -20.52 -12.50
#